data_AF-D3HMN0-F1
#
_entry.id   AF-D3HMN0-F1
#
_cell.length_a   1.000
_cell.length_b   1.000
_cell.length_c   1.000
_cell.angle_alpha   90.00
_cell.angle_beta   90.00
_cell.angle_gamma   90.00
#
_symmetry.space_group_name_H-M   'P 1'
#
loop_
_entity.id
_entity.type
_entity.pdbx_description
1 polymer ?
#
loop_
_entity_poly.entity_id
_entity_poly.type
_entity_poly.pdbx_seq_one_letter_code
_entity_poly.pdbx_strand_id
1 'polypeptide(L)'
;MYKWLENIDLSSFSAQIEDFVNHLVDPASLMIPDDPVFVSYRQFEQLRLMSANSLLEMSKQMEESRQYIAKVPQDKSEIALVVQNNHTDKSYETELKNILRFLVEEGKDKAQIRMICNAINGGLIMAHMVAKQNEEAAMTVINRLKQIGDKNIAPLVDEYWKILQSSDKTSGFKLLPQYLEELITQQAVELESHRKKLRDDRGEDLTKEEVICPLTRQVINANNSLATQHQATQFMMLIVVLAHLANIKNSELDEFISTQELDYVSKCFELLQRYVKNPEQLPLTRQHHEFLNQLGMNKVLQQWQMQSDLDHSAEKTEDTEKSGQQTSLNSSEIIKNNSVEKPQQSPGSCRFFKLVSKTETTDKPLGYSFTL
;
A
#
# COMPACT_ATOMS: atom_id res chain seq x y z
N MET A 1 34.27 -4.35 15.75
CA MET A 1 33.77 -2.97 15.58
C MET A 1 34.96 -2.09 15.22
N TYR A 2 34.83 -1.18 14.25
CA TYR A 2 35.95 -0.35 13.81
C TYR A 2 36.26 0.73 14.85
N LYS A 3 37.53 0.88 15.28
CA LYS A 3 37.94 1.83 16.33
C LYS A 3 37.51 3.28 16.07
N TRP A 4 37.45 3.71 14.81
CA TRP A 4 37.05 5.08 14.46
C TRP A 4 35.56 5.35 14.73
N LEU A 5 34.71 4.32 14.77
CA LEU A 5 33.28 4.47 15.06
C LEU A 5 33.03 4.87 16.52
N GLU A 6 33.92 4.47 17.44
CA GLU A 6 33.81 4.78 18.88
C GLU A 6 33.94 6.29 19.15
N ASN A 7 34.54 7.03 18.22
CA ASN A 7 34.76 8.47 18.33
C ASN A 7 33.67 9.30 17.65
N ILE A 8 32.68 8.66 17.02
CA ILE A 8 31.60 9.38 16.37
C ILE A 8 30.59 9.86 17.41
N ASP A 9 30.31 11.16 17.40
CA ASP A 9 29.27 11.76 18.24
C ASP A 9 28.17 12.36 17.37
N LEU A 10 26.97 11.77 17.42
CA LEU A 10 25.76 12.27 16.75
C LEU A 10 24.71 12.83 17.71
N SER A 11 25.07 13.12 18.97
CA SER A 11 24.14 13.63 19.98
C SER A 11 23.37 14.88 19.53
N SER A 12 23.99 15.76 18.74
CA SER A 12 23.36 16.97 18.18
C SER A 12 22.29 16.70 17.11
N PHE A 13 22.21 15.48 16.58
CA PHE A 13 21.27 15.07 15.52
C PHE A 13 20.21 14.07 16.03
N SER A 14 20.30 13.64 17.29
CA SER A 14 19.46 12.56 17.84
C SER A 14 17.96 12.78 17.61
N ALA A 15 17.44 13.98 17.91
CA ALA A 15 16.03 14.30 17.72
C ALA A 15 15.57 14.21 16.25
N GLN A 16 16.43 14.55 15.29
CA GLN A 16 16.08 14.48 13.86
C GLN A 16 16.11 13.04 13.35
N ILE A 17 17.07 12.25 13.84
CA ILE A 17 17.18 10.83 13.53
C ILE A 17 15.98 10.08 14.13
N GLU A 18 15.64 10.34 15.39
CA GLU A 18 14.48 9.74 16.06
C GLU A 18 13.16 10.07 15.34
N ASP A 19 12.96 11.34 14.97
CA ASP A 19 11.79 11.76 14.18
C ASP A 19 11.72 10.98 12.86
N PHE A 20 12.83 10.83 12.14
CA PHE A 20 12.83 10.08 10.89
C PHE A 20 12.62 8.57 11.07
N VAL A 21 13.19 7.96 12.11
CA VAL A 21 12.98 6.53 12.41
C VAL A 21 11.49 6.23 12.57
N ASN A 22 10.73 7.11 13.24
CA ASN A 22 9.28 6.96 13.37
C ASN A 22 8.53 7.03 12.02
N HIS A 23 9.15 7.60 10.97
CA HIS A 23 8.60 7.68 9.62
C HIS A 23 9.05 6.55 8.70
N LEU A 24 9.90 5.61 9.17
CA LEU A 24 10.29 4.41 8.43
C LEU A 24 9.17 3.38 8.30
N VAL A 25 8.16 3.48 9.18
CA VAL A 25 7.01 2.57 9.21
C VAL A 25 6.21 2.69 7.92
N ASP A 26 6.04 1.57 7.23
CA ASP A 26 5.24 1.48 6.01
C ASP A 26 3.76 1.74 6.34
N PRO A 27 3.09 2.68 5.64
CA PRO A 27 1.67 2.95 5.83
C PRO A 27 0.72 1.78 5.54
N ALA A 28 1.15 0.77 4.78
CA ALA A 28 0.35 -0.38 4.41
C ALA A 28 0.49 -1.52 5.43
N SER A 29 1.72 -1.89 5.81
CA SER A 29 1.98 -2.98 6.76
C SER A 29 2.03 -2.54 8.22
N LEU A 30 2.18 -1.23 8.48
CA LEU A 30 2.39 -0.65 9.81
C LEU A 30 3.66 -1.18 10.51
N MET A 31 4.66 -1.58 9.72
CA MET A 31 5.97 -2.05 10.20
C MET A 31 7.10 -1.41 9.38
N ILE A 32 8.32 -1.38 9.92
CA ILE A 32 9.50 -1.04 9.13
C ILE A 32 9.71 -2.16 8.09
N PRO A 33 9.80 -1.85 6.79
CA PRO A 33 9.84 -2.87 5.75
C PRO A 33 11.19 -3.59 5.68
N ASP A 34 11.18 -4.92 5.62
CA ASP A 34 12.38 -5.74 5.34
C ASP A 34 12.87 -5.60 3.89
N ASP A 35 11.95 -5.21 3.00
CA ASP A 35 12.15 -5.08 1.56
C ASP A 35 11.86 -3.64 1.10
N PRO A 36 12.57 -2.63 1.64
CA PRO A 36 12.24 -1.24 1.42
C PRO A 36 12.40 -0.83 -0.04
N VAL A 37 11.51 0.05 -0.49
CA VAL A 37 11.60 0.78 -1.76
C VAL A 37 11.27 2.25 -1.54
N PHE A 38 11.85 3.13 -2.36
CA PHE A 38 11.46 4.54 -2.37
C PHE A 38 10.13 4.71 -3.10
N VAL A 39 9.21 5.45 -2.49
CA VAL A 39 7.89 5.72 -3.08
C VAL A 39 8.01 6.80 -4.16
N SER A 40 7.66 6.45 -5.40
CA SER A 40 7.57 7.38 -6.52
C SER A 40 6.14 7.86 -6.67
N TYR A 41 5.80 9.05 -6.17
CA TYR A 41 4.47 9.62 -6.36
C TYR A 41 4.32 10.34 -7.71
N ARG A 42 3.11 10.36 -8.27
CA ARG A 42 2.81 11.03 -9.55
C ARG A 42 3.01 12.56 -9.50
N GLN A 43 2.67 13.21 -8.38
CA GLN A 43 2.48 14.67 -8.33
C GLN A 43 3.36 15.40 -7.29
N PHE A 44 4.16 14.69 -6.50
CA PHE A 44 4.92 15.28 -5.40
C PHE A 44 6.16 14.44 -5.08
N GLU A 45 7.29 15.09 -4.84
CA GLU A 45 8.50 14.39 -4.38
C GLU A 45 8.57 14.40 -2.86
N GLN A 46 8.32 13.24 -2.25
CA GLN A 46 8.65 12.96 -0.86
C GLN A 46 9.58 11.78 -0.78
N LEU A 47 10.60 11.88 0.09
CA LEU A 47 11.34 10.71 0.50
C LEU A 47 10.47 9.91 1.49
N ARG A 48 10.04 8.73 1.05
CA ARG A 48 9.31 7.76 1.87
C ARG A 48 9.71 6.36 1.47
N LEU A 49 9.77 5.46 2.46
CA LEU A 49 9.95 4.04 2.25
C LEU A 49 8.62 3.29 2.37
N MET A 50 8.47 2.25 1.57
CA MET A 50 7.39 1.25 1.65
C MET A 50 7.98 -0.14 1.40
N SER A 51 7.25 -1.18 1.79
CA SER A 51 7.54 -2.56 1.43
C SER A 51 7.26 -2.79 -0.06
N ALA A 52 8.21 -3.44 -0.74
CA ALA A 52 7.99 -3.93 -2.09
C ALA A 52 6.80 -4.89 -2.15
N ASN A 53 6.67 -5.80 -1.19
CA ASN A 53 5.55 -6.74 -1.08
C ASN A 53 4.21 -6.01 -0.95
N SER A 54 4.12 -4.97 -0.11
CA SER A 54 2.88 -4.17 0.00
C SER A 54 2.51 -3.48 -1.31
N LEU A 55 3.48 -2.94 -2.06
CA LEU A 55 3.23 -2.38 -3.40
C LEU A 55 2.77 -3.43 -4.41
N LEU A 56 3.37 -4.62 -4.39
CA LEU A 56 2.97 -5.73 -5.26
C LEU A 56 1.55 -6.21 -4.95
N GLU A 57 1.18 -6.32 -3.67
CA GLU A 57 -0.17 -6.69 -3.26
C GLU A 57 -1.20 -5.64 -3.70
N MET A 58 -0.93 -4.35 -3.49
CA MET A 58 -1.80 -3.28 -3.99
C MET A 58 -1.94 -3.32 -5.51
N SER A 59 -0.83 -3.54 -6.23
CA SER A 59 -0.85 -3.66 -7.69
C SER A 59 -1.70 -4.84 -8.17
N LYS A 60 -1.61 -5.97 -7.47
CA LYS A 60 -2.44 -7.15 -7.71
C LYS A 60 -3.92 -6.85 -7.49
N GLN A 61 -4.29 -6.19 -6.39
CA GLN A 61 -5.68 -5.79 -6.11
C GLN A 61 -6.26 -4.83 -7.18
N MET A 62 -5.43 -3.92 -7.70
CA MET A 62 -5.83 -3.06 -8.81
C MET A 62 -6.04 -3.87 -10.10
N GLU A 63 -5.16 -4.83 -10.39
CA GLU A 63 -5.30 -5.68 -11.57
C GLU A 63 -6.53 -6.60 -11.49
N GLU A 64 -6.82 -7.18 -10.32
CA GLU A 64 -8.06 -7.91 -10.06
C GLU A 64 -9.29 -7.03 -10.35
N SER A 65 -9.25 -5.76 -9.96
CA SER A 65 -10.32 -4.80 -10.24
C SER A 65 -10.46 -4.50 -11.74
N ARG A 66 -9.35 -4.35 -12.47
CA ARG A 66 -9.37 -4.19 -13.94
C ARG A 66 -9.98 -5.40 -14.63
N GLN A 67 -9.60 -6.60 -14.20
CA GLN A 67 -10.14 -7.86 -14.73
C GLN A 67 -11.62 -8.01 -14.45
N TYR A 68 -12.10 -7.64 -13.25
CA TYR A 68 -13.52 -7.63 -12.93
C TYR A 68 -14.31 -6.72 -13.88
N ILE A 69 -13.87 -5.47 -14.05
CA ILE A 69 -14.52 -4.49 -14.94
C ILE A 69 -14.51 -4.97 -16.40
N ALA A 70 -13.42 -5.60 -16.85
CA ALA A 70 -13.30 -6.11 -18.22
C ALA A 70 -14.26 -7.28 -18.51
N LYS A 71 -14.65 -8.06 -17.49
CA LYS A 71 -15.62 -9.16 -17.64
C LYS A 71 -17.07 -8.68 -17.74
N VAL A 72 -17.43 -7.57 -17.08
CA VAL A 72 -18.82 -7.09 -17.03
C VAL A 72 -19.48 -6.91 -18.40
N PRO A 73 -18.85 -6.29 -19.42
CA PRO A 73 -19.50 -6.14 -20.73
C PRO A 73 -19.84 -7.46 -21.43
N GLN A 74 -19.24 -8.58 -21.01
CA GLN A 74 -19.49 -9.91 -21.56
C GLN A 74 -20.65 -10.63 -20.83
N ASP A 75 -21.03 -10.15 -19.65
CA ASP A 75 -22.10 -10.72 -18.84
C ASP A 75 -23.48 -10.21 -19.30
N LYS A 76 -24.16 -11.02 -20.14
CA LYS A 76 -25.53 -10.74 -20.60
C LYS A 76 -26.60 -10.91 -19.51
N SER A 77 -26.28 -11.63 -18.43
CA SER A 77 -27.22 -11.92 -17.34
C SER A 77 -27.29 -10.80 -16.31
N GLU A 78 -26.25 -9.96 -16.23
CA GLU A 78 -26.01 -8.94 -15.20
C GLU A 78 -25.90 -9.47 -13.76
N ILE A 79 -25.77 -10.78 -13.58
CA ILE A 79 -25.61 -11.43 -12.27
C ILE A 79 -24.48 -12.47 -12.24
N ALA A 80 -23.80 -12.75 -13.36
CA ALA A 80 -22.88 -13.87 -13.47
C ALA A 80 -21.69 -13.75 -12.53
N LEU A 81 -21.23 -12.52 -12.26
CA LEU A 81 -20.08 -12.27 -11.41
C LEU A 81 -20.40 -12.41 -9.92
N VAL A 82 -21.67 -12.22 -9.53
CA VAL A 82 -22.09 -12.28 -8.12
C VAL A 82 -22.83 -13.55 -7.75
N VAL A 83 -23.49 -14.20 -8.71
CA VAL A 83 -24.21 -15.46 -8.48
C VAL A 83 -23.26 -16.62 -8.16
N GLN A 84 -21.98 -16.50 -8.55
CA GLN A 84 -20.93 -17.49 -8.28
C GLN A 84 -20.23 -17.27 -6.92
N ASN A 85 -20.45 -16.13 -6.26
CA ASN A 85 -19.77 -15.82 -5.01
C ASN A 85 -20.31 -16.67 -3.85
N ASN A 86 -19.43 -17.23 -3.01
CA ASN A 86 -19.82 -18.00 -1.83
C ASN A 86 -20.17 -17.10 -0.64
N HIS A 87 -21.18 -16.24 -0.79
CA HIS A 87 -21.73 -15.49 0.34
C HIS A 87 -22.51 -16.40 1.29
N THR A 88 -22.58 -16.00 2.56
CA THR A 88 -23.38 -16.64 3.60
C THR A 88 -24.88 -16.38 3.36
N ASP A 89 -25.41 -16.99 2.31
CA ASP A 89 -26.82 -16.96 1.97
C ASP A 89 -27.63 -17.72 3.03
N LYS A 90 -28.86 -17.28 3.31
CA LYS A 90 -29.79 -18.12 4.08
C LYS A 90 -30.05 -19.41 3.30
N SER A 91 -30.35 -20.51 3.99
CA SER A 91 -30.55 -21.82 3.33
C SER A 91 -31.55 -21.80 2.17
N TYR A 92 -32.59 -20.96 2.20
CA TYR A 92 -33.53 -20.83 1.07
C TYR A 92 -32.97 -19.96 -0.07
N GLU A 93 -32.13 -18.97 0.23
CA GLU A 93 -31.48 -18.10 -0.77
C GLU A 93 -30.47 -18.90 -1.59
N THR A 94 -29.81 -19.89 -0.97
CA THR A 94 -28.97 -20.87 -1.68
C THR A 94 -29.74 -21.55 -2.82
N GLU A 95 -30.99 -21.95 -2.59
CA GLU A 95 -31.77 -22.57 -3.65
C GLU A 95 -32.17 -21.57 -4.72
N LEU A 96 -32.62 -20.35 -4.36
CA LEU A 96 -32.91 -19.31 -5.34
C LEU A 96 -31.67 -19.00 -6.21
N LYS A 97 -30.50 -18.97 -5.59
CA LYS A 97 -29.20 -18.77 -6.26
C LYS A 97 -28.84 -19.93 -7.17
N ASN A 98 -29.12 -21.17 -6.78
CA ASN A 98 -28.93 -22.35 -7.63
C ASN A 98 -29.76 -22.24 -8.92
N ILE A 99 -31.02 -21.77 -8.82
CA ILE A 99 -31.87 -21.51 -10.00
C ILE A 99 -31.21 -20.47 -10.91
N LEU A 100 -30.80 -19.34 -10.34
CA LEU A 100 -30.21 -18.25 -11.11
C LEU A 100 -28.87 -18.65 -11.74
N ARG A 101 -28.01 -19.38 -11.02
CA ARG A 101 -26.74 -19.91 -11.53
C ARG A 101 -26.97 -20.80 -12.74
N PHE A 102 -27.95 -21.70 -12.67
CA PHE A 102 -28.30 -22.57 -13.78
C PHE A 102 -28.70 -21.78 -15.03
N LEU A 103 -29.55 -20.75 -14.87
CA LEU A 103 -29.98 -19.91 -15.99
C LEU A 103 -28.81 -19.11 -16.61
N VAL A 104 -27.85 -18.68 -15.78
CA VAL A 104 -26.63 -18.03 -16.26
C VAL A 104 -25.75 -19.01 -17.06
N GLU A 105 -25.58 -20.25 -16.57
CA GLU A 105 -24.80 -21.30 -17.25
C GLU A 105 -25.41 -21.70 -18.60
N GLU A 106 -26.74 -21.65 -18.74
CA GLU A 106 -27.43 -21.83 -20.03
C GLU A 106 -27.28 -20.63 -20.99
N GLY A 107 -26.57 -19.58 -20.58
CA GLY A 107 -26.33 -18.39 -21.40
C GLY A 107 -27.57 -17.51 -21.59
N LYS A 108 -28.54 -17.59 -20.68
CA LYS A 108 -29.73 -16.72 -20.72
C LYS A 108 -29.33 -15.27 -20.45
N ASP A 109 -29.93 -14.34 -21.19
CA ASP A 109 -29.79 -12.91 -20.91
C ASP A 109 -30.71 -12.46 -19.76
N LYS A 110 -30.48 -11.25 -19.24
CA LYS A 110 -31.26 -10.64 -18.16
C LYS A 110 -32.77 -10.68 -18.41
N ALA A 111 -33.23 -10.39 -19.63
CA ALA A 111 -34.65 -10.35 -19.93
C ALA A 111 -35.27 -11.75 -19.89
N GLN A 112 -34.56 -12.74 -20.43
CA GLN A 112 -34.94 -14.15 -20.37
C GLN A 112 -34.98 -14.66 -18.93
N ILE A 113 -33.95 -14.37 -18.13
CA ILE A 113 -33.89 -14.75 -16.71
C ILE A 113 -35.06 -14.13 -15.95
N ARG A 114 -35.32 -12.83 -16.12
CA ARG A 114 -36.44 -12.14 -15.46
C ARG A 114 -37.79 -12.74 -15.86
N MET A 115 -37.98 -13.07 -17.14
CA MET A 115 -39.20 -13.71 -17.62
C MET A 115 -39.40 -15.10 -16.98
N ILE A 116 -38.36 -15.92 -16.95
CA ILE A 116 -38.41 -17.26 -16.33
C ILE A 116 -38.70 -17.15 -14.82
N CYS A 117 -38.01 -16.25 -14.12
CA CYS A 117 -38.23 -16.03 -12.69
C CYS A 117 -39.69 -15.62 -12.39
N ASN A 118 -40.25 -14.71 -13.19
CA ASN A 118 -41.63 -14.27 -13.05
C ASN A 118 -42.63 -15.39 -13.37
N ALA A 119 -42.37 -16.20 -14.40
CA ALA A 119 -43.21 -17.32 -14.77
C ALA A 119 -43.23 -18.40 -13.67
N ILE A 120 -42.06 -18.80 -13.16
CA ILE A 120 -41.92 -19.75 -12.06
C ILE A 120 -42.64 -19.22 -10.82
N ASN A 121 -42.33 -18.00 -10.38
CA ASN A 121 -42.91 -17.43 -9.18
C ASN A 121 -44.43 -17.24 -9.29
N GLY A 122 -44.93 -16.71 -10.40
CA GLY A 122 -46.36 -16.52 -10.64
C GLY A 122 -47.13 -17.84 -10.68
N GLY A 123 -46.57 -18.87 -11.35
CA GLY A 123 -47.19 -20.19 -11.38
C GLY A 123 -47.17 -20.87 -10.01
N LEU A 124 -46.09 -20.76 -9.23
CA LEU A 124 -46.03 -21.34 -7.88
C LEU A 124 -46.98 -20.64 -6.91
N ILE A 125 -47.15 -19.33 -7.00
CA ILE A 125 -48.17 -18.59 -6.23
C ILE A 125 -49.57 -19.08 -6.62
N MET A 126 -49.84 -19.25 -7.92
CA MET A 126 -51.12 -19.79 -8.40
C MET A 126 -51.36 -21.21 -7.89
N ALA A 127 -50.35 -22.09 -7.96
CA ALA A 127 -50.42 -23.44 -7.41
C ALA A 127 -50.69 -23.42 -5.89
N HIS A 128 -50.05 -22.53 -5.13
CA HIS A 128 -50.30 -22.34 -3.70
C HIS A 128 -51.73 -21.88 -3.40
N MET A 129 -52.27 -20.96 -4.19
CA MET A 129 -53.66 -20.49 -4.03
C MET A 129 -54.67 -21.59 -4.33
N VAL A 130 -54.43 -22.37 -5.38
CA VAL A 130 -55.31 -23.46 -5.83
C VAL A 130 -55.22 -24.68 -4.89
N ALA A 131 -54.04 -24.98 -4.34
CA ALA A 131 -53.80 -26.12 -3.45
C ALA A 131 -54.72 -26.11 -2.21
N LYS A 132 -55.16 -24.94 -1.76
CA LYS A 132 -56.10 -24.81 -0.64
C LYS A 132 -57.50 -25.34 -0.94
N GLN A 133 -57.85 -25.47 -2.22
CA GLN A 133 -59.17 -25.88 -2.69
C GLN A 133 -59.14 -27.20 -3.44
N ASN A 134 -58.06 -27.47 -4.18
CA ASN A 134 -57.85 -28.67 -4.97
C ASN A 134 -56.35 -28.94 -5.19
N GLU A 135 -55.83 -29.97 -4.51
CA GLU A 135 -54.42 -30.36 -4.58
C GLU A 135 -54.01 -30.89 -5.97
N GLU A 136 -54.88 -31.65 -6.64
CA GLU A 136 -54.62 -32.19 -7.98
C GLU A 136 -54.49 -31.09 -9.04
N ALA A 137 -55.31 -30.04 -8.90
CA ALA A 137 -55.22 -28.86 -9.75
C ALA A 137 -53.92 -28.07 -9.51
N ALA A 138 -53.44 -27.99 -8.27
CA ALA A 138 -52.14 -27.38 -7.95
C ALA A 138 -50.96 -28.17 -8.55
N MET A 139 -50.99 -29.49 -8.45
CA MET A 139 -49.98 -30.36 -9.07
C MET A 139 -49.97 -30.26 -10.59
N THR A 140 -51.12 -30.03 -11.22
CA THR A 140 -51.21 -29.77 -12.67
C THR A 140 -50.47 -28.49 -13.05
N VAL A 141 -50.58 -27.43 -12.26
CA VAL A 141 -49.84 -26.17 -12.48
C VAL A 141 -48.34 -26.39 -12.29
N ILE A 142 -47.93 -27.10 -11.23
CA ILE A 142 -46.52 -27.40 -10.96
C ILE A 142 -45.90 -28.22 -12.11
N ASN A 143 -46.62 -29.23 -12.61
CA ASN A 143 -46.16 -30.03 -13.74
C ASN A 143 -46.01 -29.22 -15.04
N ARG A 144 -46.83 -28.18 -15.23
CA ARG A 144 -46.67 -27.24 -16.35
C ARG A 144 -45.46 -26.33 -16.15
N LEU A 145 -45.20 -25.85 -14.93
CA LEU A 145 -44.02 -25.03 -14.61
C LEU A 145 -42.71 -25.79 -14.85
N LYS A 146 -42.69 -27.10 -14.58
CA LYS A 146 -41.54 -27.97 -14.88
C LYS A 146 -41.23 -28.05 -16.38
N GLN A 147 -42.18 -27.70 -17.24
CA GLN A 147 -41.99 -27.60 -18.69
C GLN A 147 -41.60 -26.17 -19.13
N ILE A 148 -41.63 -25.19 -18.22
CA ILE A 148 -41.18 -23.83 -18.47
C ILE A 148 -39.66 -23.81 -18.33
N GLY A 149 -39.00 -24.03 -19.46
CA GLY A 149 -37.55 -24.08 -19.62
C GLY A 149 -37.01 -25.51 -19.77
N ASP A 150 -35.69 -25.63 -19.85
CA ASP A 150 -35.02 -26.89 -20.20
C ASP A 150 -35.20 -27.96 -19.11
N LYS A 151 -34.95 -29.23 -19.46
CA LYS A 151 -35.18 -30.43 -18.61
C LYS A 151 -34.59 -30.35 -17.19
N ASN A 152 -33.63 -29.46 -16.98
CA ASN A 152 -32.88 -29.27 -15.74
C ASN A 152 -33.53 -28.24 -14.79
N ILE A 153 -34.55 -27.49 -15.21
CA ILE A 153 -35.30 -26.56 -14.36
C ILE A 153 -36.35 -27.30 -13.50
N ALA A 154 -36.81 -28.47 -13.94
CA ALA A 154 -37.85 -29.23 -13.26
C ALA A 154 -37.53 -29.58 -11.78
N PRO A 155 -36.31 -30.06 -11.43
CA PRO A 155 -35.94 -30.29 -10.03
C PRO A 155 -35.91 -29.01 -9.19
N LEU A 156 -35.50 -27.90 -9.79
CA LEU A 156 -35.41 -26.59 -9.15
C LEU A 156 -36.79 -26.00 -8.82
N VAL A 157 -37.79 -26.25 -9.66
CA VAL A 157 -39.20 -25.90 -9.38
C VAL A 157 -39.73 -26.66 -8.16
N ASP A 158 -39.38 -27.94 -8.01
CA ASP A 158 -39.79 -28.76 -6.86
C ASP A 158 -39.19 -28.24 -5.54
N GLU A 159 -37.92 -27.86 -5.56
CA GLU A 159 -37.24 -27.29 -4.39
C GLU A 159 -37.82 -25.93 -4.00
N TYR A 160 -38.05 -25.06 -4.99
CA TYR A 160 -38.66 -23.76 -4.72
C TYR A 160 -40.11 -23.88 -4.21
N TRP A 161 -40.85 -24.88 -4.70
CA TRP A 161 -42.18 -25.21 -4.19
C TRP A 161 -42.16 -25.65 -2.72
N LYS A 162 -41.23 -26.55 -2.34
CA LYS A 162 -41.05 -26.98 -0.94
C LYS A 162 -40.73 -25.80 -0.02
N ILE A 163 -39.89 -24.87 -0.49
CA ILE A 163 -39.55 -23.66 0.23
C ILE A 163 -40.81 -22.79 0.45
N LEU A 164 -41.60 -22.56 -0.60
CA LEU A 164 -42.84 -21.77 -0.49
C LEU A 164 -43.87 -22.40 0.45
N GLN A 165 -43.96 -23.73 0.48
CA GLN A 165 -44.85 -24.45 1.39
C GLN A 165 -44.41 -24.37 2.86
N SER A 166 -43.11 -24.35 3.11
CA SER A 166 -42.53 -24.34 4.46
C SER A 166 -42.23 -22.93 5.00
N SER A 167 -42.26 -21.89 4.15
CA SER A 167 -42.00 -20.52 4.58
C SER A 167 -43.17 -19.94 5.39
N ASP A 168 -42.91 -19.61 6.65
CA ASP A 168 -43.80 -18.73 7.41
C ASP A 168 -43.67 -17.31 6.83
N LYS A 169 -44.80 -16.75 6.37
CA LYS A 169 -44.87 -15.45 5.67
C LYS A 169 -44.35 -14.25 6.50
N THR A 170 -44.06 -14.47 7.78
CA THR A 170 -43.54 -13.50 8.75
C THR A 170 -42.01 -13.39 8.76
N SER A 171 -41.29 -14.26 8.05
CA SER A 171 -39.83 -14.45 8.21
C SER A 171 -38.90 -13.64 7.27
N GLY A 172 -39.43 -12.69 6.50
CA GLY A 172 -38.62 -11.91 5.54
C GLY A 172 -38.13 -12.75 4.36
N PHE A 173 -38.93 -13.73 3.95
CA PHE A 173 -38.72 -14.57 2.77
C PHE A 173 -38.71 -13.73 1.48
N LYS A 174 -37.73 -13.98 0.60
CA LYS A 174 -37.61 -13.31 -0.70
C LYS A 174 -38.14 -14.20 -1.82
N LEU A 175 -38.91 -13.62 -2.73
CA LEU A 175 -39.33 -14.29 -3.96
C LEU A 175 -38.18 -14.33 -4.98
N LEU A 176 -38.17 -15.30 -5.88
CA LEU A 176 -37.12 -15.48 -6.88
C LEU A 176 -36.88 -14.20 -7.73
N PRO A 177 -37.92 -13.49 -8.23
CA PRO A 177 -37.70 -12.21 -8.90
C PRO A 177 -37.11 -11.13 -8.00
N GLN A 178 -37.42 -11.11 -6.70
CA GLN A 178 -36.87 -10.12 -5.77
C GLN A 178 -35.39 -10.40 -5.51
N TYR A 179 -35.02 -11.66 -5.33
CA TYR A 179 -33.62 -12.08 -5.16
C TYR A 179 -32.79 -11.81 -6.42
N LEU A 180 -33.37 -12.00 -7.62
CA LEU A 180 -32.74 -11.59 -8.89
C LEU A 180 -32.40 -10.09 -8.90
N GLU A 181 -33.35 -9.21 -8.56
CA GLU A 181 -33.09 -7.76 -8.55
C GLU A 181 -32.04 -7.36 -7.51
N GLU A 182 -31.96 -8.06 -6.39
CA GLU A 182 -30.91 -7.88 -5.38
C GLU A 182 -29.53 -8.24 -5.93
N LEU A 183 -29.39 -9.38 -6.61
CA LEU A 183 -28.12 -9.75 -7.25
C LEU A 183 -27.72 -8.76 -8.35
N ILE A 184 -28.66 -8.30 -9.18
CA ILE A 184 -28.39 -7.26 -10.20
C ILE A 184 -27.85 -6.00 -9.52
N THR A 185 -28.51 -5.57 -8.44
CA THR A 185 -28.07 -4.40 -7.66
C THR A 185 -26.69 -4.63 -7.05
N GLN A 186 -26.44 -5.81 -6.51
CA GLN A 186 -25.15 -6.18 -5.92
C GLN A 186 -24.03 -6.11 -6.96
N GLN A 187 -24.22 -6.69 -8.14
CA GLN A 187 -23.22 -6.64 -9.21
C GLN A 187 -22.95 -5.20 -9.68
N ALA A 188 -24.00 -4.36 -9.77
CA ALA A 188 -23.83 -2.96 -10.12
C ALA A 188 -23.03 -2.18 -9.05
N VAL A 189 -23.31 -2.42 -7.77
CA VAL A 189 -22.57 -1.82 -6.64
C VAL A 189 -21.11 -2.29 -6.62
N GLU A 190 -20.86 -3.58 -6.83
CA GLU A 190 -19.53 -4.16 -6.87
C GLU A 190 -18.71 -3.61 -8.05
N LEU A 191 -19.33 -3.51 -9.23
CA LEU A 191 -18.72 -2.86 -10.40
C LEU A 191 -18.31 -1.41 -10.11
N GLU A 192 -19.21 -0.62 -9.51
CA GLU A 192 -18.90 0.78 -9.20
C GLU A 192 -17.81 0.89 -8.14
N SER A 193 -17.79 -0.03 -7.16
CA SER A 193 -16.71 -0.14 -6.19
C SER A 193 -15.36 -0.42 -6.87
N HIS A 194 -15.29 -1.36 -7.81
CA HIS A 194 -14.08 -1.64 -8.57
C HIS A 194 -13.64 -0.45 -9.45
N ARG A 195 -14.57 0.26 -10.09
CA ARG A 195 -14.27 1.49 -10.85
C ARG A 195 -13.69 2.57 -9.95
N LYS A 196 -14.27 2.77 -8.77
CA LYS A 196 -13.80 3.75 -7.79
C LYS A 196 -12.39 3.44 -7.27
N LYS A 197 -12.05 2.16 -7.07
CA LYS A 197 -10.69 1.74 -6.68
C LYS A 197 -9.62 2.14 -7.71
N LEU A 198 -9.99 2.18 -8.98
CA LEU A 198 -9.10 2.53 -10.09
C LEU A 198 -9.09 4.02 -10.43
N ARG A 199 -9.58 4.87 -9.54
CA ARG A 199 -9.59 6.32 -9.71
C ARG A 199 -8.97 7.01 -8.51
N ASP A 200 -8.19 8.04 -8.80
CA ASP A 200 -7.66 8.92 -7.77
C ASP A 200 -8.75 9.87 -7.22
N ASP A 201 -8.40 10.65 -6.20
CA ASP A 201 -9.34 11.58 -5.55
C ASP A 201 -9.77 12.76 -6.47
N ARG A 202 -9.09 12.95 -7.62
CA ARG A 202 -9.47 13.93 -8.66
C ARG A 202 -10.38 13.31 -9.73
N GLY A 203 -10.61 12.00 -9.67
CA GLY A 203 -11.39 11.24 -10.65
C GLY A 203 -10.59 10.82 -11.88
N GLU A 204 -9.26 10.94 -11.86
CA GLU A 204 -8.40 10.44 -12.94
C GLU A 204 -8.22 8.92 -12.80
N ASP A 205 -8.31 8.20 -13.92
CA ASP A 205 -8.10 6.75 -13.93
C ASP A 205 -6.61 6.43 -13.66
N LEU A 206 -6.37 5.36 -12.89
CA LEU A 206 -5.03 4.84 -12.62
C LEU A 206 -4.52 4.04 -13.83
N THR A 207 -3.28 4.30 -14.25
CA THR A 207 -2.59 3.43 -15.21
C THR A 207 -2.29 2.07 -14.58
N LYS A 208 -1.85 1.09 -15.39
CA LYS A 208 -1.54 -0.27 -14.92
C LYS A 208 -0.43 -0.33 -13.87
N GLU A 209 0.45 0.65 -13.87
CA GLU A 209 1.63 0.71 -13.00
C GLU A 209 1.36 1.54 -11.74
N GLU A 210 0.13 2.01 -11.54
CA GLU A 210 -0.20 2.93 -10.47
C GLU A 210 -1.14 2.32 -9.43
N VAL A 211 -0.88 2.71 -8.19
CA VAL A 211 -1.64 2.34 -6.99
C VAL A 211 -1.88 3.58 -6.14
N ILE A 212 -2.85 3.52 -5.23
CA ILE A 212 -3.15 4.61 -4.30
C ILE A 212 -2.53 4.29 -2.94
N CYS A 213 -1.74 5.22 -2.41
CA CYS A 213 -1.23 5.12 -1.05
C CYS A 213 -2.38 5.07 -0.04
N PRO A 214 -2.45 4.08 0.87
CA PRO A 214 -3.57 3.93 1.79
C PRO A 214 -3.70 5.11 2.77
N LEU A 215 -2.57 5.67 3.20
CA LEU A 215 -2.54 6.75 4.19
C LEU A 215 -2.75 8.14 3.55
N THR A 216 -1.98 8.46 2.51
CA THR A 216 -1.97 9.82 1.94
C THR A 216 -2.95 9.99 0.79
N ARG A 217 -3.51 8.89 0.29
CA ARG A 217 -4.36 8.84 -0.91
C ARG A 217 -3.69 9.34 -2.19
N GLN A 218 -2.39 9.60 -2.16
CA GLN A 218 -1.60 10.02 -3.32
C GLN A 218 -1.34 8.83 -4.25
N VAL A 219 -1.27 9.11 -5.55
CA VAL A 219 -0.95 8.10 -6.56
C VAL A 219 0.54 7.79 -6.55
N ILE A 220 0.86 6.50 -6.45
CA ILE A 220 2.21 5.94 -6.50
C ILE A 220 2.39 5.23 -7.83
N ASN A 221 3.50 5.48 -8.52
CA ASN A 221 4.00 4.62 -9.59
C ASN A 221 4.73 3.42 -8.96
N ALA A 222 4.06 2.27 -8.92
CA ALA A 222 4.55 1.06 -8.30
C ALA A 222 5.80 0.53 -9.01
N ASN A 223 5.83 0.55 -10.34
CA ASN A 223 6.95 0.02 -11.13
C ASN A 223 8.25 0.82 -10.87
N ASN A 224 8.18 2.15 -10.93
CA ASN A 224 9.30 3.02 -10.61
C ASN A 224 9.76 2.85 -9.17
N SER A 225 8.82 2.68 -8.23
CA SER A 225 9.14 2.46 -6.82
C SER A 225 9.90 1.15 -6.64
N LEU A 226 9.37 0.05 -7.18
CA LEU A 226 9.97 -1.29 -7.09
C LEU A 226 11.40 -1.35 -7.67
N ALA A 227 11.68 -0.58 -8.73
CA ALA A 227 13.02 -0.50 -9.31
C ALA A 227 14.09 0.08 -8.35
N THR A 228 13.69 0.75 -7.27
CA THR A 228 14.61 1.39 -6.32
C THR A 228 15.03 0.51 -5.15
N GLN A 229 14.55 -0.74 -5.07
CA GLN A 229 14.74 -1.62 -3.90
C GLN A 229 16.20 -1.67 -3.42
N HIS A 230 17.15 -1.91 -4.32
CA HIS A 230 18.57 -1.97 -3.97
C HIS A 230 19.09 -0.69 -3.30
N GLN A 231 18.66 0.47 -3.80
CA GLN A 231 19.06 1.78 -3.29
C GLN A 231 18.42 2.04 -1.93
N ALA A 232 17.14 1.69 -1.78
CA ALA A 232 16.37 1.85 -0.55
C ALA A 232 16.90 0.95 0.57
N THR A 233 17.30 -0.29 0.28
CA THR A 233 17.95 -1.18 1.24
C THR A 233 19.22 -0.55 1.82
N GLN A 234 20.11 -0.04 0.95
CA GLN A 234 21.34 0.60 1.40
C GLN A 234 21.08 1.89 2.17
N PHE A 235 20.11 2.69 1.74
CA PHE A 235 19.69 3.88 2.46
C PHE A 235 19.20 3.52 3.87
N MET A 236 18.32 2.52 4.00
CA MET A 236 17.81 2.05 5.29
C MET A 236 18.93 1.56 6.22
N MET A 237 19.90 0.80 5.70
CA MET A 237 21.07 0.37 6.46
C MET A 237 21.90 1.56 7.00
N LEU A 238 22.06 2.63 6.22
CA LEU A 238 22.74 3.84 6.69
C LEU A 238 21.95 4.54 7.79
N ILE A 239 20.62 4.58 7.69
CA ILE A 239 19.74 5.13 8.73
C ILE A 239 19.87 4.33 10.03
N VAL A 240 19.86 2.99 9.95
CA VAL A 240 20.06 2.10 11.10
C VAL A 240 21.38 2.40 11.80
N VAL A 241 22.49 2.56 11.06
CA VAL A 241 23.78 2.90 11.65
C VAL A 241 23.78 4.29 12.28
N LEU A 242 23.20 5.28 11.63
CA LEU A 242 23.08 6.63 12.22
C LEU A 242 22.28 6.60 13.53
N ALA A 243 21.18 5.84 13.57
CA ALA A 243 20.39 5.64 14.79
C ALA A 243 21.19 4.93 15.89
N HIS A 244 21.97 3.92 15.53
CA HIS A 244 22.84 3.22 16.47
C HIS A 244 23.94 4.13 17.04
N LEU A 245 24.64 4.89 16.19
CA LEU A 245 25.67 5.85 16.60
C LEU A 245 25.11 7.00 17.45
N ALA A 246 23.86 7.40 17.21
CA ALA A 246 23.15 8.40 18.01
C ALA A 246 22.52 7.84 19.30
N ASN A 247 22.64 6.52 19.56
CA ASN A 247 22.01 5.82 20.69
C ASN A 247 20.48 6.04 20.77
N ILE A 248 19.80 6.03 19.64
CA ILE A 248 18.33 6.16 19.58
C ILE A 248 17.69 4.92 20.19
N LYS A 249 16.74 5.12 21.09
CA LYS A 249 15.92 4.06 21.69
C LYS A 249 14.54 4.08 21.05
N ASN A 250 14.28 3.16 20.13
CA ASN A 250 13.00 3.06 19.46
C ASN A 250 12.61 1.58 19.35
N SER A 251 11.47 1.21 19.93
CA SER A 251 11.05 -0.19 20.01
C SER A 251 10.76 -0.82 18.65
N GLU A 252 10.24 -0.05 17.70
CA GLU A 252 9.93 -0.53 16.34
C GLU A 252 11.22 -0.81 15.56
N LEU A 253 12.23 0.05 15.72
CA LEU A 253 13.57 -0.14 15.18
C LEU A 253 14.29 -1.33 15.82
N ASP A 254 14.21 -1.46 17.14
CA ASP A 254 14.81 -2.59 17.87
C ASP A 254 14.16 -3.92 17.46
N GLU A 255 12.83 -3.95 17.33
CA GLU A 255 12.09 -5.10 16.82
C GLU A 255 12.51 -5.43 15.39
N PHE A 256 12.53 -4.44 14.50
CA PHE A 256 12.99 -4.59 13.11
C PHE A 256 14.41 -5.17 13.03
N ILE A 257 15.35 -4.66 13.82
CA ILE A 257 16.73 -5.17 13.85
C ILE A 257 16.74 -6.62 14.35
N SER A 258 15.90 -6.97 15.32
CA SER A 258 15.83 -8.32 15.89
C SER A 258 15.31 -9.38 14.91
N THR A 259 14.54 -8.98 13.89
CA THR A 259 14.05 -9.88 12.83
C THR A 259 15.06 -10.08 11.70
N GLN A 260 16.11 -9.27 11.63
CA GLN A 260 17.16 -9.41 10.62
C GLN A 260 18.16 -10.53 10.93
N GLU A 261 19.03 -10.82 9.96
CA GLU A 261 20.17 -11.70 10.15
C GLU A 261 21.09 -11.21 11.30
N LEU A 262 21.70 -12.15 12.02
CA LEU A 262 22.54 -11.85 13.21
C LEU A 262 23.68 -10.86 12.94
N ASP A 263 24.16 -10.77 11.70
CA ASP A 263 25.24 -9.88 11.28
C ASP A 263 24.75 -8.58 10.62
N TYR A 264 23.42 -8.31 10.60
CA TYR A 264 22.83 -7.16 9.93
C TYR A 264 23.43 -5.83 10.38
N VAL A 265 23.57 -5.60 11.69
CA VAL A 265 24.18 -4.37 12.23
C VAL A 265 25.63 -4.24 11.77
N SER A 266 26.39 -5.35 11.72
CA SER A 266 27.76 -5.35 11.20
C SER A 266 27.81 -4.98 9.72
N LYS A 267 26.91 -5.53 8.89
CA LYS A 267 26.77 -5.17 7.47
C LYS A 267 26.44 -3.69 7.29
N CYS A 268 25.61 -3.13 8.17
CA CYS A 268 25.31 -1.70 8.14
C CYS A 268 26.56 -0.86 8.41
N PHE A 269 27.39 -1.24 9.39
CA PHE A 269 28.67 -0.56 9.65
C PHE A 269 29.68 -0.70 8.49
N GLU A 270 29.75 -1.86 7.84
CA GLU A 270 30.56 -2.05 6.63
C GLU A 270 30.09 -1.13 5.50
N LEU A 271 28.78 -0.97 5.33
CA LEU A 271 28.20 -0.05 4.37
C LEU A 271 28.56 1.41 4.69
N LEU A 272 28.49 1.81 5.95
CA LEU A 272 28.96 3.13 6.38
C LEU A 272 30.44 3.32 6.05
N GLN A 273 31.29 2.32 6.28
CA GLN A 273 32.71 2.41 5.95
C GLN A 273 32.94 2.62 4.45
N ARG A 274 32.15 1.97 3.59
CA ARG A 274 32.19 2.21 2.13
C ARG A 274 31.71 3.62 1.80
N TYR A 275 30.61 4.05 2.42
CA TYR A 275 30.05 5.40 2.24
C TYR A 275 31.08 6.48 2.57
N VAL A 276 31.75 6.41 3.72
CA VAL A 276 32.69 7.48 4.13
C VAL A 276 33.94 7.56 3.26
N LYS A 277 34.38 6.43 2.70
CA LYS A 277 35.53 6.38 1.77
C LYS A 277 35.18 6.96 0.40
N ASN A 278 34.00 6.63 -0.12
CA ASN A 278 33.54 7.12 -1.41
C ASN A 278 32.00 7.09 -1.49
N PRO A 279 31.32 8.20 -1.17
CA PRO A 279 29.85 8.27 -1.21
C PRO A 279 29.27 7.99 -2.60
N GLU A 280 29.97 8.38 -3.66
CA GLU A 280 29.51 8.26 -5.06
C GLU A 280 29.48 6.80 -5.56
N GLN A 281 30.12 5.88 -4.85
CA GLN A 281 30.05 4.45 -5.18
C GLN A 281 28.70 3.82 -4.83
N LEU A 282 27.90 4.48 -4.00
CA LEU A 282 26.57 4.00 -3.66
C LEU A 282 25.55 4.53 -4.67
N PRO A 283 24.62 3.70 -5.16
CA PRO A 283 23.56 4.08 -6.09
C PRO A 283 22.47 4.95 -5.43
N LEU A 284 22.85 5.96 -4.64
CA LEU A 284 21.95 6.91 -4.02
C LEU A 284 21.82 8.16 -4.88
N THR A 285 20.64 8.77 -4.90
CA THR A 285 20.44 10.03 -5.60
C THR A 285 21.03 11.18 -4.79
N ARG A 286 21.23 12.32 -5.43
CA ARG A 286 21.63 13.56 -4.74
C ARG A 286 20.68 13.90 -3.58
N GLN A 287 19.37 13.70 -3.77
CA GLN A 287 18.38 13.98 -2.73
C GLN A 287 18.56 13.03 -1.53
N HIS A 288 18.88 11.76 -1.76
CA HIS A 288 19.16 10.81 -0.67
C HIS A 288 20.41 11.23 0.11
N HIS A 289 21.46 11.69 -0.56
CA HIS A 289 22.65 12.21 0.11
C HIS A 289 22.37 13.48 0.91
N GLU A 290 21.65 14.44 0.34
CA GLU A 290 21.22 15.66 1.04
C GLU A 290 20.41 15.32 2.29
N PHE A 291 19.56 14.30 2.23
CA PHE A 291 18.79 13.81 3.36
C PHE A 291 19.66 13.16 4.44
N LEU A 292 20.56 12.24 4.07
CA LEU A 292 21.51 11.64 5.02
C LEU A 292 22.36 12.71 5.72
N ASN A 293 22.73 13.76 4.99
CA ASN A 293 23.47 14.89 5.54
C ASN A 293 22.67 15.68 6.57
N GLN A 294 21.36 15.83 6.39
CA GLN A 294 20.47 16.43 7.40
C GLN A 294 20.45 15.58 8.68
N LEU A 295 20.53 14.25 8.56
CA LEU A 295 20.61 13.32 9.67
C LEU A 295 22.01 13.20 10.31
N GLY A 296 22.97 14.05 9.92
CA GLY A 296 24.29 14.11 10.54
C GLY A 296 25.38 13.33 9.82
N MET A 297 25.13 12.77 8.62
CA MET A 297 26.16 12.06 7.84
C MET A 297 27.39 12.94 7.53
N ASN A 298 27.20 14.25 7.34
CA ASN A 298 28.32 15.19 7.18
C ASN A 298 29.23 15.23 8.41
N LYS A 299 28.68 15.13 9.62
CA LYS A 299 29.48 15.09 10.86
C LYS A 299 30.26 13.79 10.95
N VAL A 300 29.67 12.67 10.53
CA VAL A 300 30.37 11.38 10.43
C VAL A 300 31.55 11.47 9.46
N LEU A 301 31.35 12.05 8.28
CA LEU A 301 32.42 12.24 7.28
C LEU A 301 33.57 13.10 7.82
N GLN A 302 33.25 14.21 8.50
CA GLN A 302 34.26 15.09 9.09
C GLN A 302 35.07 14.38 10.19
N GLN A 303 34.40 13.66 11.09
CA GLN A 303 35.07 12.93 12.17
C GLN A 303 35.93 11.77 11.64
N TRP A 304 35.49 11.10 10.58
CA TRP A 304 36.29 10.09 9.88
C TRP A 304 37.56 10.70 9.26
N GLN A 305 37.44 11.83 8.56
CA GLN A 305 38.59 12.51 7.93
C GLN A 305 39.62 12.99 8.97
N MET A 306 39.16 13.61 10.06
CA MET A 306 40.05 14.05 11.14
C MET A 306 40.85 12.89 11.74
N GLN A 307 40.23 11.71 11.84
CA GLN A 307 40.90 10.54 12.39
C GLN A 307 41.85 9.87 11.39
N SER A 308 41.51 9.82 10.10
CA SER A 308 42.45 9.34 9.07
C SER A 308 43.69 10.24 8.96
N ASP A 309 43.51 11.55 9.11
CA ASP A 309 44.63 12.50 9.09
C ASP A 309 45.54 12.34 10.31
N LEU A 310 44.97 12.06 11.49
CA LEU A 310 45.72 11.77 12.71
C LEU A 310 46.53 10.46 12.58
N ASP A 311 45.93 9.39 12.07
CA ASP A 311 46.61 8.10 11.85
C ASP A 311 47.77 8.24 10.83
N HIS A 312 47.57 9.00 9.74
CA HIS A 312 48.62 9.28 8.75
C HIS A 312 49.73 10.21 9.26
N SER A 313 49.43 11.08 10.24
CA SER A 313 50.44 11.93 10.89
C SER A 313 51.24 11.16 11.96
N ALA A 314 50.63 10.21 12.65
CA ALA A 314 51.29 9.34 13.62
C ALA A 314 52.31 8.39 12.97
N GLU A 315 51.98 7.79 11.81
CA GLU A 315 52.90 6.95 11.02
C GLU A 315 54.14 7.71 10.53
N LYS A 316 54.02 9.02 10.26
CA LYS A 316 55.19 9.87 9.87
C LYS A 316 56.11 10.20 11.04
N THR A 317 55.59 10.24 12.27
CA THR A 317 56.39 10.49 13.47
C THR A 317 57.18 9.28 13.93
N GLU A 318 56.68 8.04 13.72
CA GLU A 318 57.44 6.83 14.09
C GLU A 318 58.67 6.58 13.20
N ASP A 319 58.66 7.03 11.94
CA ASP A 319 59.84 7.00 11.08
C ASP A 319 60.86 8.12 11.36
N THR A 320 60.52 9.09 12.22
CA THR A 320 61.38 10.24 12.54
C THR A 320 61.93 10.22 13.97
N GLU A 321 61.60 9.24 14.81
CA GLU A 321 62.13 9.07 16.17
C GLU A 321 63.41 8.20 16.26
N LYS A 322 64.26 8.28 15.23
CA LYS A 322 65.70 7.96 15.34
C LYS A 322 66.58 9.09 14.82
N SER A 323 66.37 10.33 15.29
CA SER A 323 67.47 11.30 15.32
C SER A 323 67.12 12.53 16.17
N GLY A 324 67.93 12.80 17.20
CA GLY A 324 68.30 14.18 17.54
C GLY A 324 67.45 14.92 18.58
N GLN A 325 67.97 14.91 19.82
CA GLN A 325 67.89 15.99 20.80
C GLN A 325 67.94 17.42 20.17
N GLN A 326 67.08 18.36 20.61
CA GLN A 326 67.34 19.40 21.63
C GLN A 326 66.37 20.61 21.54
N THR A 327 66.03 21.13 22.74
CA THR A 327 65.76 22.53 23.14
C THR A 327 64.42 23.26 22.85
N SER A 328 63.75 23.57 23.99
CA SER A 328 63.33 24.90 24.50
C SER A 328 61.93 25.48 24.24
N LEU A 329 61.25 25.71 25.37
CA LEU A 329 60.54 26.91 25.86
C LEU A 329 59.31 27.50 25.15
N ASN A 330 58.21 27.54 25.93
CA ASN A 330 57.17 28.57 26.12
C ASN A 330 56.40 29.10 24.89
N SER A 331 55.08 28.94 24.92
CA SER A 331 54.15 30.03 25.24
C SER A 331 52.68 29.58 25.25
N SER A 332 52.00 29.96 26.31
CA SER A 332 50.56 29.91 26.54
C SER A 332 49.80 30.83 25.58
N GLU A 333 48.60 30.45 25.14
CA GLU A 333 47.51 31.41 24.97
C GLU A 333 46.13 30.74 25.09
N ILE A 334 45.34 31.28 26.02
CA ILE A 334 43.93 31.04 26.32
C ILE A 334 43.14 32.09 25.52
N ILE A 335 41.98 31.76 24.92
CA ILE A 335 40.78 32.63 24.87
C ILE A 335 39.52 31.87 24.37
N LYS A 336 38.60 31.66 25.33
CA LYS A 336 37.14 31.89 25.39
C LYS A 336 36.17 31.37 24.30
N ASN A 337 35.35 30.41 24.74
CA ASN A 337 33.93 30.25 24.40
C ASN A 337 33.07 31.37 25.06
N ASN A 338 31.94 31.76 24.43
CA ASN A 338 30.60 31.75 25.06
C ASN A 338 29.43 32.23 24.17
N SER A 339 28.26 31.68 24.51
CA SER A 339 26.83 32.05 24.21
C SER A 339 26.25 31.56 22.87
N VAL A 340 25.32 30.59 22.78
CA VAL A 340 24.16 30.13 23.61
C VAL A 340 23.18 31.29 23.82
N GLU A 341 22.00 31.36 23.17
CA GLU A 341 20.71 30.68 23.40
C GLU A 341 19.71 31.31 22.37
N LYS A 342 18.56 30.79 21.92
CA LYS A 342 17.56 29.89 22.50
C LYS A 342 16.55 29.44 21.41
N PRO A 343 15.92 28.25 21.52
CA PRO A 343 14.91 27.75 20.58
C PRO A 343 13.48 28.11 21.02
N GLN A 344 12.61 28.41 20.06
CA GLN A 344 11.16 28.48 20.24
C GLN A 344 10.50 27.13 19.89
N GLN A 345 9.94 26.47 20.90
CA GLN A 345 8.82 25.51 20.80
C GLN A 345 7.53 26.32 20.56
N SER A 346 6.41 25.90 19.95
CA SER A 346 5.70 24.65 19.58
C SER A 346 4.55 25.06 18.59
N PRO A 347 3.55 24.27 18.11
CA PRO A 347 3.14 22.88 18.39
C PRO A 347 2.86 22.01 17.14
N GLY A 348 2.35 20.79 17.38
CA GLY A 348 2.22 19.66 16.45
C GLY A 348 1.56 19.95 15.11
N SER A 349 2.28 19.60 14.05
CA SER A 349 1.80 19.38 12.70
C SER A 349 2.51 18.12 12.22
N CYS A 350 1.82 17.17 11.61
CA CYS A 350 2.45 16.06 10.89
C CYS A 350 3.54 16.64 9.98
N ARG A 351 4.81 16.50 10.37
CA ARG A 351 5.95 17.01 9.61
C ARG A 351 6.35 15.92 8.63
N PHE A 352 5.62 15.84 7.52
CA PHE A 352 6.17 15.21 6.34
C PHE A 352 7.50 15.90 6.00
N PHE A 353 8.57 15.13 5.83
CA PHE A 353 9.85 15.65 5.32
C PHE A 353 9.64 16.11 3.88
N LYS A 354 9.22 17.37 3.75
CA LYS A 354 9.06 18.04 2.46
C LYS A 354 10.44 18.33 1.90
N LEU A 355 10.71 17.74 0.75
CA LEU A 355 11.87 18.11 -0.05
C LEU A 355 11.63 19.54 -0.57
N VAL A 356 12.62 20.42 -0.42
CA VAL A 356 12.56 21.77 -0.98
C VAL A 356 12.71 21.64 -2.49
N SER A 357 11.63 21.83 -3.24
CA SER A 357 11.72 22.00 -4.68
C SER A 357 12.45 23.30 -4.99
N LYS A 358 13.54 23.26 -5.76
CA LYS A 358 14.04 24.45 -6.45
C LYS A 358 12.99 24.87 -7.48
N THR A 359 12.15 25.82 -7.14
CA THR A 359 11.47 26.62 -8.16
C THR A 359 12.53 27.49 -8.81
N GLU A 360 12.90 27.16 -10.04
CA GLU A 360 13.53 28.12 -10.94
C GLU A 360 12.55 29.29 -11.11
N THR A 361 12.96 30.41 -10.55
CA THR A 361 12.40 31.72 -10.81
C THR A 361 12.90 32.16 -12.17
N THR A 362 11.99 32.37 -13.12
CA THR A 362 12.24 33.25 -14.27
C THR A 362 10.92 33.85 -14.73
N ASP A 363 10.72 35.09 -14.29
CA ASP A 363 10.18 36.23 -15.04
C ASP A 363 8.96 36.03 -15.95
N LYS A 364 7.82 36.57 -15.49
CA LYS A 364 6.93 37.37 -16.37
C LYS A 364 7.68 38.65 -16.76
N PRO A 365 7.49 39.27 -17.95
CA PRO A 365 6.15 39.55 -18.48
C PRO A 365 6.01 39.54 -20.01
N LEU A 366 4.77 39.45 -20.51
CA LEU A 366 4.18 40.37 -21.52
C LEU A 366 2.80 39.86 -21.94
N GLY A 367 1.82 40.74 -21.87
CA GLY A 367 0.46 40.46 -22.32
C GLY A 367 0.34 40.48 -23.83
N TYR A 368 -0.67 39.76 -24.34
CA TYR A 368 -1.43 40.18 -25.50
C TYR A 368 -2.89 39.75 -25.29
N SER A 369 -3.76 40.76 -25.28
CA SER A 369 -5.16 40.66 -25.63
C SER A 369 -5.31 40.05 -27.02
N PHE A 370 -6.28 39.15 -27.22
CA PHE A 370 -7.20 39.24 -28.35
C PHE A 370 -8.52 38.53 -28.04
N THR A 371 -9.58 39.29 -28.25
CA THR A 371 -10.98 38.88 -28.43
C THR A 371 -11.15 38.14 -29.75
N LEU A 372 -11.88 37.02 -29.72
CA LEU A 372 -13.10 36.77 -30.50
C LEU A 372 -13.82 35.54 -29.97
#